data_AF-Q564J9-F1
#
_entry.id   AF-Q564J9-F1
#
_cell.length_a   1.000
_cell.length_b   1.000
_cell.length_c   1.000
_cell.angle_alpha   90.00
_cell.angle_beta   90.00
_cell.angle_gamma   90.00
#
_symmetry.space_group_name_H-M   'P 1'
#
loop_
_entity.id
_entity.type
_entity.pdbx_description
1 polymer ?
#
loop_
_entity_poly.entity_id
_entity_poly.type
_entity_poly.pdbx_seq_one_letter_code
_entity_poly.pdbx_strand_id
1 'polypeptide(L)' 'TVDAKKIVDVLVEQNIVPGIKVDKGLVPLAGSNDESWCQGLDGLASRTAAYYQQGARFANWE' A
#
# COMPACT_ATOMS: atom_id res chain seq x y z
N THR A 1 -0.69 19.08 1.23
CA THR A 1 0.07 19.93 0.29
C THR A 1 0.44 21.22 0.99
N VAL A 2 1.20 22.11 0.35
CA VAL A 2 1.37 23.49 0.86
C VAL A 2 0.02 24.20 1.12
N ASP A 3 -1.06 23.73 0.46
CA ASP A 3 -2.43 24.22 0.58
C ASP A 3 -3.35 23.39 1.50
N ALA A 4 -2.79 22.58 2.42
CA ALA A 4 -3.54 21.70 3.33
C ALA A 4 -4.49 20.66 2.68
N LYS A 5 -4.50 20.50 1.35
CA LYS A 5 -5.23 19.42 0.65
C LYS A 5 -4.59 18.06 0.94
N LYS A 6 -5.42 17.01 1.01
CA LYS A 6 -4.93 15.62 1.07
C LYS A 6 -4.36 15.25 -0.30
N ILE A 7 -3.30 14.44 -0.31
CA ILE A 7 -2.69 13.97 -1.57
C ILE A 7 -3.70 13.20 -2.42
N VAL A 8 -4.56 12.40 -1.79
CA VAL A 8 -5.63 11.65 -2.46
C VAL A 8 -6.55 12.58 -3.27
N ASP A 9 -6.92 13.73 -2.71
CA ASP A 9 -7.80 14.69 -3.37
C ASP A 9 -7.11 15.29 -4.61
N VAL A 10 -5.81 15.60 -4.50
CA VAL A 10 -5.02 16.11 -5.62
C VAL A 10 -4.91 15.10 -6.77
N LEU A 11 -4.70 13.82 -6.45
CA LEU A 11 -4.66 12.76 -7.46
C LEU A 11 -6.00 12.64 -8.19
N VAL A 12 -7.10 12.64 -7.44
CA VAL A 12 -8.45 12.55 -8.01
C VAL A 12 -8.80 13.78 -8.85
N GLU A 13 -8.45 14.99 -8.42
CA GLU A 13 -8.60 16.25 -9.20
C GLU A 13 -7.89 16.17 -10.56
N GLN A 14 -6.81 15.39 -10.64
CA GLN A 14 -6.03 15.16 -11.86
C GLN A 14 -6.45 13.90 -12.64
N ASN A 15 -7.56 13.25 -12.29
CA ASN A 15 -8.01 11.97 -12.84
C ASN A 15 -7.01 10.81 -12.65
N ILE A 16 -6.16 10.88 -11.63
CA ILE A 16 -5.22 9.82 -11.26
C ILE A 16 -5.87 8.95 -10.18
N VAL A 17 -5.93 7.65 -10.43
CA VAL A 17 -6.45 6.68 -9.48
C VAL A 17 -5.43 6.50 -8.33
N PRO A 18 -5.80 6.73 -7.06
CA PRO A 18 -4.88 6.54 -5.93
C PRO A 18 -4.67 5.05 -5.62
N GLY A 19 -3.43 4.66 -5.37
CA GLY A 19 -3.05 3.31 -4.92
C GLY A 19 -2.28 3.34 -3.60
N ILE A 20 -2.17 2.17 -2.97
CA ILE A 20 -1.46 1.99 -1.70
C ILE A 20 -0.59 0.73 -1.72
N LYS A 21 0.65 0.82 -1.24
CA LYS A 21 1.53 -0.35 -1.01
C LYS A 21 1.10 -1.02 0.30
N VAL A 22 0.84 -2.33 0.28
CA VAL A 22 0.21 -3.06 1.40
C VAL A 22 1.10 -4.11 2.07
N ASP A 23 2.20 -4.51 1.43
CA ASP A 23 3.22 -5.37 2.03
C ASP A 23 3.96 -4.66 3.17
N LYS A 24 4.62 -5.44 4.01
CA LYS A 24 5.46 -4.99 5.13
C LYS A 24 6.95 -5.23 4.83
N GLY A 25 7.31 -5.38 3.57
CA GLY A 25 8.68 -5.61 3.12
C GLY A 25 9.12 -7.07 3.11
N LEU A 26 10.34 -7.25 2.60
CA LEU A 26 11.03 -8.53 2.44
C LEU A 26 11.71 -8.97 3.73
N VAL A 27 11.71 -10.28 3.94
CA VAL A 27 12.54 -10.94 4.97
C VAL A 27 13.28 -12.13 4.36
N PRO A 28 14.47 -12.48 4.87
CA PRO A 28 15.23 -13.62 4.36
C PRO A 28 14.46 -14.93 4.49
N LEU A 29 14.54 -15.77 3.45
CA LEU A 29 14.03 -17.13 3.49
C LEU A 29 15.08 -18.05 4.13
N ALA A 30 14.80 -18.56 5.33
CA ALA A 30 15.73 -19.40 6.06
C ALA A 30 16.07 -20.68 5.28
N GLY A 31 17.37 -20.93 5.08
CA GLY A 31 17.86 -22.10 4.32
C GLY A 31 17.89 -21.91 2.81
N SER A 32 17.57 -20.72 2.30
CA SER A 32 17.72 -20.37 0.88
C SER A 32 19.09 -19.79 0.55
N ASN A 33 19.39 -19.65 -0.75
CA ASN A 33 20.57 -18.95 -1.25
C ASN A 33 20.22 -17.48 -1.54
N ASP A 34 20.22 -16.65 -0.50
CA ASP A 34 19.89 -15.22 -0.54
C ASP A 34 18.50 -14.88 -1.10
N GLU A 35 17.54 -15.80 -0.98
CA GLU A 35 16.15 -15.53 -1.34
C GLU A 35 15.41 -14.83 -0.20
N SER A 36 14.34 -14.12 -0.54
CA SER A 36 13.50 -13.40 0.41
C SER A 36 12.03 -13.65 0.12
N TRP A 37 11.19 -13.48 1.14
CA TRP A 37 9.73 -13.50 1.01
C TRP A 37 9.13 -12.24 1.61
N CYS A 38 8.00 -11.78 1.07
CA CYS A 38 7.34 -10.57 1.55
C CYS A 38 6.31 -10.87 2.64
N GLN A 39 6.31 -10.03 3.66
CA GLN A 39 5.38 -10.08 4.78
C GLN A 39 4.21 -9.10 4.57
N GLY A 40 3.15 -9.27 5.36
CA GLY A 40 2.06 -8.28 5.40
C GLY A 40 0.65 -8.85 5.49
N LEU A 41 0.47 -10.18 5.46
CA LEU A 41 -0.87 -10.79 5.49
C LEU A 41 -1.60 -10.51 6.81
N ASP A 42 -0.86 -10.42 7.93
CA ASP A 42 -1.44 -10.15 9.24
C ASP A 42 -2.13 -8.79 9.29
N GLY A 43 -3.45 -8.81 9.45
CA GLY A 43 -4.31 -7.63 9.48
C GLY A 43 -4.53 -6.98 8.10
N LEU A 44 -4.18 -7.64 6.99
CA LEU A 44 -4.31 -7.08 5.64
C LEU A 44 -5.73 -6.60 5.34
N ALA A 45 -6.74 -7.42 5.63
CA ALA A 45 -8.15 -7.08 5.37
C ALA A 45 -8.59 -5.78 6.04
N SER A 46 -8.29 -5.61 7.33
CA SER A 46 -8.63 -4.40 8.09
C SER A 46 -7.90 -3.17 7.55
N ARG A 47 -6.61 -3.31 7.19
CA ARG A 47 -5.84 -2.21 6.58
C ARG A 47 -6.41 -1.81 5.22
N THR A 48 -6.68 -2.77 4.33
CA THR A 48 -7.24 -2.50 3.00
C THR A 48 -8.61 -1.84 3.08
N ALA A 49 -9.46 -2.23 4.04
CA ALA A 49 -10.73 -1.58 4.28
C ALA A 49 -10.56 -0.11 4.70
N ALA A 50 -9.62 0.18 5.61
CA ALA A 50 -9.29 1.54 6.01
C ALA A 50 -8.71 2.37 4.85
N TYR A 51 -7.84 1.79 4.03
CA TYR A 51 -7.27 2.48 2.86
C TYR A 51 -8.32 2.79 1.80
N TYR A 52 -9.30 1.90 1.60
CA TYR A 52 -10.41 2.14 0.69
C TYR A 52 -11.25 3.35 1.14
N GLN A 53 -11.54 3.45 2.44
CA GLN A 53 -12.22 4.60 3.05
C GLN A 53 -11.41 5.90 2.91
N GLN A 54 -10.07 5.79 2.88
CA GLN A 54 -9.16 6.91 2.66
C GLN A 54 -8.98 7.27 1.16
N GLY A 55 -9.58 6.51 0.23
CA GLY A 55 -9.61 6.83 -1.20
C GLY A 55 -8.71 5.98 -2.09
N ALA A 56 -7.99 4.99 -1.55
CA ALA A 56 -7.26 4.03 -2.37
C ALA A 56 -8.22 3.16 -3.20
N ARG A 57 -7.85 2.84 -4.44
CA ARG A 57 -8.66 2.04 -5.36
C ARG A 57 -7.92 0.85 -5.96
N PHE A 58 -6.60 0.80 -5.81
CA PHE A 58 -5.81 -0.39 -6.05
C PHE A 58 -4.75 -0.56 -4.96
N ALA A 59 -4.19 -1.76 -4.88
CA ALA A 59 -3.11 -2.09 -3.96
C ALA A 59 -1.93 -2.65 -4.74
N ASN A 60 -0.72 -2.42 -4.24
CA ASN A 60 0.49 -3.07 -4.72
C ASN A 60 1.12 -3.90 -3.59
N TRP A 61 1.68 -5.05 -3.97
CA TRP A 61 2.44 -5.94 -3.12
C TRP A 61 3.68 -6.38 -3.90
N GLU A 62 4.86 -6.13 -3.36
CA GLU A 62 6.15 -6.52 -3.96
C GLU A 62 6.69 -7.85 -3.44
#